data_AF-A0A818MCG4-F1
#
_entry.id   AF-A0A818MCG4-F1
#
_cell.length_a   1.000
_cell.length_b   1.000
_cell.length_c   1.000
_cell.angle_alpha   90.00
_cell.angle_beta   90.00
_cell.angle_gamma   90.00
#
_symmetry.space_group_name_H-M   'P 1'
#
loop_
_entity.id
_entity.type
_entity.pdbx_description
1 polymer ?
#
loop_
_entity_poly.entity_id
_entity_poly.type
_entity_poly.pdbx_seq_one_letter_code
_entity_poly.pdbx_strand_id
1 'polypeptide(L)'
;MILLDDNFATIVAGVAEGRLMFDNLKKVIAYTFTKNLCQLLPFLLYAIVDIPLALSTITILCIDLGTDIVPSITFAYEKAEGDLLERPPRKRTDKMCTIKLITLCYGQMAMIEASGAFFAFFVVMAENGWWPSRLLGIRDAWDSPAVNDLRDSYGQDWTYEQRRNLDLAAQSAYFIGIVITQIGNLLGNKTARQSIFDKSFFRNKLMLLSIIFAIGLACFLLYIPSLNQALNLAPNRFLWWLPSIPFFLYLLAFNEIRKFFIRKFPGRFPSRQLTF
;
A
#
# COMPACT_ATOMS: atom_id res chain seq x y z
N MET A 1 -11.66 31.34 -15.12
CA MET A 1 -12.94 30.62 -15.31
C MET A 1 -13.83 31.51 -16.15
N ILE A 2 -14.39 30.99 -17.24
CA ILE A 2 -15.37 31.69 -18.09
C ILE A 2 -16.66 30.88 -18.00
N LEU A 3 -17.78 31.55 -17.78
CA LEU A 3 -19.10 30.91 -17.81
C LEU A 3 -19.59 30.97 -19.25
N LEU A 4 -19.80 29.81 -19.89
CA LEU A 4 -20.28 29.75 -21.27
C LEU A 4 -21.80 29.88 -21.37
N ASP A 5 -22.50 29.66 -20.26
CA ASP A 5 -23.94 29.62 -20.12
C ASP A 5 -24.51 30.86 -19.40
N ASP A 6 -23.67 31.84 -19.06
CA ASP A 6 -24.00 33.04 -18.28
C ASP A 6 -24.78 32.79 -16.97
N ASN A 7 -24.72 31.55 -16.45
CA ASN A 7 -25.48 31.15 -15.27
C ASN A 7 -24.65 31.28 -13.99
N PHE A 8 -25.04 32.21 -13.10
CA PHE A 8 -24.37 32.39 -11.81
C PHE A 8 -24.47 31.17 -10.88
N ALA A 9 -25.44 30.27 -11.06
CA ALA A 9 -25.52 29.03 -10.29
C ALA A 9 -24.29 28.13 -10.50
N THR A 10 -23.63 28.24 -11.65
CA THR A 10 -22.40 27.51 -11.99
C THR A 10 -21.24 27.87 -11.04
N ILE A 11 -21.25 29.06 -10.45
CA ILE A 11 -20.26 29.45 -9.42
C ILE A 11 -20.44 28.59 -8.16
N VAL A 12 -21.67 28.38 -7.71
CA VAL A 12 -21.95 27.56 -6.51
C VAL A 12 -21.55 26.11 -6.76
N ALA A 13 -21.87 25.57 -7.94
CA ALA A 13 -21.44 24.25 -8.36
C ALA A 13 -19.91 24.14 -8.41
N GLY A 14 -19.22 25.13 -8.98
CA GLY A 14 -17.75 25.18 -9.03
C GLY A 14 -17.11 25.22 -7.63
N VAL A 15 -17.71 25.94 -6.67
CA VAL A 15 -17.24 25.94 -5.28
C VAL A 15 -17.46 24.57 -4.62
N ALA A 16 -18.59 23.91 -4.87
CA ALA A 16 -18.87 22.57 -4.35
C ALA A 16 -17.85 21.54 -4.90
N GLU A 17 -17.61 21.54 -6.21
CA GLU A 17 -16.64 20.65 -6.86
C GLU A 17 -15.20 20.93 -6.40
N GLY A 18 -14.80 22.20 -6.28
CA GLY A 18 -13.48 22.56 -5.75
C GLY A 18 -13.26 22.07 -4.31
N ARG A 19 -14.31 22.13 -3.48
CA ARG A 19 -14.31 21.59 -2.11
C ARG A 19 -14.22 20.07 -2.10
N LEU A 20 -14.93 19.39 -3.01
CA LEU A 20 -14.90 17.93 -3.15
C LEU A 20 -13.51 17.44 -3.60
N MET A 21 -12.95 18.06 -4.64
CA MET A 21 -11.62 17.71 -5.16
C MET A 21 -10.53 17.89 -4.12
N PHE A 22 -10.61 18.94 -3.30
CA PHE A 22 -9.64 19.14 -2.22
C PHE A 22 -9.63 17.98 -1.21
N ASP A 23 -10.81 17.50 -0.80
CA ASP A 23 -10.92 16.37 0.14
C ASP A 23 -10.49 15.06 -0.52
N ASN A 24 -10.85 14.85 -1.79
CA ASN A 24 -10.45 13.67 -2.54
C ASN A 24 -8.93 13.62 -2.78
N LEU A 25 -8.29 14.77 -3.06
CA LEU A 25 -6.83 14.85 -3.20
C LEU A 25 -6.10 14.48 -1.91
N LYS A 26 -6.65 14.82 -0.73
CA LYS A 26 -6.07 14.35 0.55
C LYS A 26 -6.10 12.83 0.67
N LYS A 27 -7.17 12.16 0.20
CA LYS A 27 -7.27 10.70 0.19
C LYS A 27 -6.24 10.07 -0.75
N VAL A 28 -6.06 10.66 -1.94
CA VAL A 28 -4.99 10.25 -2.88
C VAL A 28 -3.62 10.37 -2.23
N ILE A 29 -3.32 11.52 -1.61
CA ILE A 29 -2.02 11.74 -0.96
C ILE A 29 -1.81 10.74 0.18
N ALA A 30 -2.83 10.51 1.02
CA ALA A 30 -2.75 9.55 2.11
C ALA A 30 -2.49 8.12 1.59
N TYR A 31 -3.20 7.70 0.53
CA TYR A 31 -3.01 6.40 -0.12
C TYR A 31 -1.58 6.24 -0.66
N THR A 32 -1.12 7.20 -1.46
CA THR A 32 0.20 7.16 -2.11
C THR A 32 1.34 7.28 -1.10
N PHE A 33 1.16 8.02 -0.01
CA PHE A 33 2.21 8.12 1.01
C PHE A 33 2.40 6.78 1.72
N THR A 34 1.33 6.11 2.15
CA THR A 34 1.45 4.85 2.90
C THR A 34 2.40 3.83 2.22
N LYS A 35 2.30 3.61 0.91
CA LYS A 35 3.21 2.70 0.18
C LYS A 35 4.67 3.14 0.14
N ASN A 36 4.96 4.44 0.06
CA ASN A 36 6.33 4.93 -0.10
C ASN A 36 7.22 4.44 1.06
N LEU A 37 6.68 4.37 2.28
CA LEU A 37 7.42 3.84 3.42
C LEU A 37 7.61 2.31 3.31
N CYS A 38 6.59 1.57 2.86
CA CYS A 38 6.68 0.13 2.64
C CYS A 38 7.74 -0.24 1.59
N GLN A 39 7.96 0.62 0.59
CA GLN A 39 8.99 0.46 -0.43
C GLN A 39 10.39 0.83 0.08
N LEU A 40 10.49 1.81 0.99
CA LEU A 40 11.76 2.25 1.57
C LEU A 40 12.32 1.24 2.58
N LEU A 41 11.47 0.62 3.41
CA LEU A 41 11.90 -0.27 4.49
C LEU A 41 12.77 -1.47 4.04
N PRO A 42 12.51 -2.15 2.90
CA PRO A 42 13.39 -3.18 2.35
C PRO A 42 14.84 -2.73 2.19
N PHE A 43 15.06 -1.52 1.69
CA PHE A 43 16.42 -0.98 1.51
C PHE A 43 17.05 -0.61 2.83
N LEU A 44 16.27 -0.06 3.78
CA LEU A 44 16.77 0.26 5.12
C LEU A 44 17.19 -1.00 5.87
N LEU A 45 16.36 -2.06 5.85
CA LEU A 45 16.71 -3.32 6.51
C LEU A 45 17.85 -4.06 5.80
N TYR A 46 17.90 -4.02 4.46
CA TYR A 46 19.04 -4.52 3.69
C TYR A 46 20.34 -3.84 4.11
N ALA A 47 20.35 -2.52 4.29
CA ALA A 47 21.54 -1.76 4.63
C ALA A 47 21.94 -1.80 6.11
N ILE A 48 20.98 -1.89 7.04
CA ILE A 48 21.24 -1.80 8.50
C ILE A 48 21.34 -3.18 9.14
N VAL A 49 20.52 -4.13 8.70
CA VAL A 49 20.38 -5.47 9.31
C VAL A 49 21.06 -6.55 8.46
N ASP A 50 21.58 -6.19 7.27
CA ASP A 50 22.28 -7.10 6.37
C ASP A 50 21.46 -8.35 6.00
N ILE A 51 20.14 -8.17 5.82
CA ILE A 51 19.23 -9.21 5.29
C ILE A 51 19.21 -9.17 3.76
N PRO A 52 18.84 -10.27 3.07
CA PRO A 52 18.65 -10.26 1.61
C PRO A 52 17.60 -9.24 1.15
N LEU A 53 17.77 -8.72 -0.07
CA LEU A 53 16.93 -7.65 -0.59
C LEU A 53 15.48 -8.13 -0.82
N ALA A 54 14.56 -7.63 0.02
CA ALA A 54 13.15 -8.03 -0.03
C ALA A 54 12.33 -7.41 -1.17
N LEU A 55 12.78 -6.29 -1.75
CA LEU A 55 12.09 -5.62 -2.86
C LEU A 55 13.11 -5.01 -3.83
N SER A 56 12.97 -5.31 -5.12
CA SER A 56 13.82 -4.78 -6.18
C SER A 56 13.29 -3.45 -6.72
N THR A 57 14.18 -2.60 -7.25
CA THR A 57 13.81 -1.33 -7.89
C THR A 57 12.81 -1.53 -9.03
N ILE A 58 12.92 -2.61 -9.81
CA ILE A 58 11.98 -2.90 -10.90
C ILE A 58 10.58 -3.16 -10.32
N THR A 59 10.49 -3.92 -9.23
CA THR A 59 9.20 -4.20 -8.59
C THR A 59 8.56 -2.96 -7.97
N ILE A 60 9.35 -1.99 -7.49
CA ILE A 60 8.85 -0.67 -7.08
C ILE A 60 8.20 0.05 -8.27
N LEU A 61 8.87 0.07 -9.43
CA LEU A 61 8.31 0.68 -10.64
C LEU A 61 7.01 0.01 -11.07
N CYS A 62 6.91 -1.32 -10.97
CA CYS A 62 5.67 -2.04 -11.25
C CYS A 62 4.53 -1.65 -10.29
N ILE A 63 4.84 -1.38 -9.03
CA ILE A 63 3.85 -0.90 -8.05
C ILE A 63 3.41 0.52 -8.40
N ASP A 64 4.35 1.44 -8.54
CA ASP A 64 4.08 2.87 -8.68
C ASP A 64 3.49 3.25 -10.02
N LEU A 65 4.00 2.66 -11.11
CA LEU A 65 3.57 2.96 -12.47
C LEU A 65 2.55 1.96 -13.01
N GLY A 66 2.36 0.82 -12.34
CA GLY A 66 1.45 -0.23 -12.78
C GLY A 66 0.21 -0.30 -11.89
N THR A 67 0.34 -1.01 -10.77
CA THR A 67 -0.81 -1.43 -9.96
C THR A 67 -1.52 -0.27 -9.28
N ASP A 68 -0.82 0.81 -8.93
CA ASP A 68 -1.40 1.90 -8.13
C ASP A 68 -1.98 3.07 -8.91
N ILE A 69 -1.65 3.22 -10.20
CA ILE A 69 -2.16 4.35 -10.99
C ILE A 69 -3.69 4.34 -11.00
N VAL A 70 -4.29 3.21 -11.37
CA VAL A 70 -5.76 3.12 -11.51
C VAL A 70 -6.45 3.31 -10.15
N PRO A 71 -6.09 2.59 -9.06
CA PRO A 71 -6.65 2.84 -7.73
C PRO A 71 -6.54 4.29 -7.26
N SER A 72 -5.38 4.94 -7.43
CA SER A 72 -5.18 6.31 -6.99
C SER A 72 -6.12 7.31 -7.69
N ILE A 73 -6.34 7.14 -9.00
CA ILE A 73 -7.25 7.98 -9.77
C ILE A 73 -8.71 7.80 -9.31
N THR A 74 -9.10 6.61 -8.84
CA THR A 74 -10.49 6.36 -8.44
C THR A 74 -10.96 7.19 -7.26
N PHE A 75 -10.04 7.68 -6.40
CA PHE A 75 -10.37 8.60 -5.31
C PHE A 75 -10.88 9.94 -5.82
N ALA A 76 -10.45 10.40 -7.00
CA ALA A 76 -10.96 11.64 -7.58
C ALA A 76 -12.47 11.57 -7.83
N TYR A 77 -13.01 10.37 -8.08
CA TYR A 77 -14.43 10.11 -8.34
C TYR A 77 -15.25 9.81 -7.07
N GLU A 78 -14.64 9.91 -5.89
CA GLU A 78 -15.35 9.67 -4.64
C GLU A 78 -16.32 10.82 -4.35
N LYS A 79 -17.51 10.49 -3.84
CA LYS A 79 -18.55 11.48 -3.54
C LYS A 79 -18.36 12.07 -2.13
N ALA A 80 -18.95 13.24 -1.92
CA ALA A 80 -18.92 13.91 -0.62
C ALA A 80 -19.52 13.04 0.50
N GLU A 81 -18.88 13.09 1.68
CA GLU A 81 -19.30 12.37 2.90
C GLU A 81 -20.35 13.12 3.75
N GLY A 82 -20.59 14.39 3.44
CA GLY A 82 -21.53 15.28 4.12
C GLY A 82 -21.76 16.54 3.30
N ASP A 83 -22.53 17.49 3.84
CA ASP A 83 -22.80 18.73 3.12
C ASP A 83 -21.55 19.62 3.03
N LEU A 84 -21.02 19.75 1.81
CA LEU A 84 -19.82 20.52 1.53
C LEU A 84 -20.06 22.02 1.59
N LEU A 85 -21.31 22.48 1.45
CA LEU A 85 -21.64 23.90 1.37
C LEU A 85 -21.97 24.48 2.75
N GLU A 86 -22.45 23.66 3.69
CA GLU A 86 -22.71 24.08 5.09
C GLU A 86 -21.42 24.40 5.87
N ARG A 87 -20.28 23.81 5.51
CA ARG A 87 -18.99 24.10 6.17
C ARG A 87 -18.44 25.48 5.77
N PRO A 88 -17.82 26.24 6.70
CA PRO A 88 -17.18 27.51 6.35
C PRO A 88 -15.98 27.29 5.41
N PRO A 89 -15.56 28.31 4.63
CA PRO A 89 -14.35 28.23 3.83
C PRO A 89 -13.13 27.86 4.67
N ARG A 90 -12.25 27.02 4.11
CA ARG A 90 -11.02 26.58 4.79
C ARG A 90 -10.15 27.77 5.18
N LYS A 91 -9.41 27.65 6.29
CA LYS A 91 -8.41 28.65 6.65
C LYS A 91 -7.19 28.49 5.74
N ARG A 92 -6.45 29.57 5.47
CA ARG A 92 -5.20 29.49 4.69
C ARG A 92 -4.13 28.60 5.35
N THR A 93 -4.24 28.40 6.67
CA THR A 93 -3.38 27.51 7.46
C THR A 93 -3.70 26.02 7.27
N ASP A 94 -4.89 25.68 6.77
CA ASP A 94 -5.26 24.28 6.50
C ASP A 94 -4.56 23.81 5.23
N LYS A 95 -3.45 23.09 5.43
CA LYS A 95 -2.66 22.47 4.38
C LYS A 95 -3.30 21.16 3.91
N MET A 96 -3.05 20.81 2.65
CA MET A 96 -3.43 19.48 2.11
C MET A 96 -2.67 18.38 2.86
N CYS A 97 -1.35 18.53 2.97
CA CYS A 97 -0.50 17.63 3.72
C CYS A 97 -0.19 18.24 5.10
N THR A 98 -0.76 17.63 6.15
CA THR A 98 -0.52 18.03 7.54
C THR A 98 0.33 16.96 8.22
N ILE A 99 1.17 17.33 9.20
CA ILE A 99 1.97 16.38 9.99
C ILE A 99 1.13 15.24 10.58
N LYS A 100 -0.13 15.52 10.95
CA LYS A 100 -1.08 14.50 11.42
C LYS A 100 -1.36 13.43 10.36
N LEU A 101 -1.59 13.84 9.10
CA LEU A 101 -1.79 12.93 7.98
C LEU A 101 -0.53 12.08 7.79
N ILE A 102 0.65 12.70 7.77
CA ILE A 102 1.93 11.99 7.61
C ILE A 102 2.14 10.98 8.74
N THR A 103 1.90 11.38 10.00
CA THR A 103 2.09 10.52 11.18
C THR A 103 1.15 9.32 11.14
N LEU A 104 -0.09 9.50 10.69
CA LEU A 104 -1.05 8.41 10.53
C LEU A 104 -0.64 7.47 9.38
N CYS A 105 -0.32 8.02 8.21
CA CYS A 105 0.07 7.25 7.03
C CYS A 105 1.37 6.49 7.26
N TYR A 106 2.47 7.19 7.59
CA TYR A 106 3.79 6.57 7.78
C TYR A 106 3.89 5.83 9.11
N GLY A 107 3.40 6.42 10.21
CA GLY A 107 3.62 5.85 11.54
C GLY A 107 2.73 4.65 11.87
N GLN A 108 1.52 4.57 11.29
CA GLN A 108 0.56 3.54 11.65
C GLN A 108 0.18 2.65 10.46
N MET A 109 -0.39 3.23 9.41
CA MET A 109 -0.91 2.43 8.28
C MET A 109 0.22 1.73 7.52
N ALA A 110 1.30 2.44 7.22
CA ALA A 110 2.43 1.89 6.48
C ALA A 110 3.21 0.85 7.28
N MET A 111 3.30 1.00 8.61
CA MET A 111 3.94 -0.01 9.45
C MET A 111 3.18 -1.34 9.42
N ILE A 112 1.85 -1.29 9.41
CA ILE A 112 1.00 -2.49 9.27
C ILE A 112 1.21 -3.14 7.90
N GLU A 113 1.20 -2.31 6.86
CA GLU A 113 1.37 -2.75 5.47
C GLU A 113 2.74 -3.38 5.23
N ALA A 114 3.81 -2.70 5.66
CA ALA A 114 5.17 -3.21 5.59
C ALA A 114 5.33 -4.51 6.38
N SER A 115 4.73 -4.60 7.58
CA SER A 115 4.75 -5.84 8.36
C SER A 115 4.11 -7.01 7.61
N GLY A 116 3.02 -6.77 6.88
CA GLY A 116 2.39 -7.80 6.05
C GLY A 116 3.26 -8.23 4.87
N ALA A 117 3.89 -7.28 4.19
CA ALA A 117 4.79 -7.58 3.08
C ALA A 117 6.06 -8.32 3.55
N PHE A 118 6.68 -7.89 4.65
CA PHE A 118 7.82 -8.59 5.25
C PHE A 118 7.43 -9.98 5.77
N PHE A 119 6.22 -10.14 6.32
CA PHE A 119 5.75 -11.44 6.75
C PHE A 119 5.67 -12.42 5.56
N ALA A 120 5.14 -11.99 4.42
CA ALA A 120 5.15 -12.81 3.19
C ALA A 120 6.58 -13.16 2.74
N PHE A 121 7.51 -12.21 2.77
CA PHE A 121 8.92 -12.44 2.46
C PHE A 121 9.55 -13.49 3.39
N PHE A 122 9.37 -13.36 4.71
CA PHE A 122 9.93 -14.30 5.67
C PHE A 122 9.29 -15.68 5.60
N VAL A 123 8.00 -15.78 5.26
CA VAL A 123 7.33 -17.07 5.03
C VAL A 123 7.96 -17.80 3.85
N VAL A 124 8.19 -17.11 2.72
CA VAL A 124 8.86 -17.72 1.55
C VAL A 124 10.28 -18.16 1.88
N MET A 125 11.04 -17.32 2.60
CA MET A 125 12.40 -17.68 3.02
C MET A 125 12.40 -18.90 3.95
N ALA A 126 11.53 -18.92 4.97
CA ALA A 126 11.46 -20.00 5.96
C ALA A 126 11.01 -21.34 5.35
N GLU A 127 10.05 -21.32 4.42
CA GLU A 127 9.64 -22.52 3.68
C GLU A 127 10.78 -23.14 2.87
N ASN A 128 11.74 -22.32 2.42
CA ASN A 128 12.92 -22.76 1.69
C ASN A 128 14.16 -22.94 2.59
N GLY A 129 13.99 -23.02 3.92
CA GLY A 129 15.07 -23.36 4.86
C GLY A 129 15.84 -22.19 5.46
N TRP A 130 15.48 -20.96 5.09
CA TRP A 130 16.09 -19.74 5.61
C TRP A 130 15.25 -19.13 6.71
N TRP A 131 15.52 -19.55 7.96
CA TRP A 131 14.83 -18.99 9.12
C TRP A 131 15.22 -17.52 9.33
N PRO A 132 14.29 -16.67 9.82
CA PRO A 132 14.57 -15.25 10.05
C PRO A 132 15.81 -14.96 10.90
N SER A 133 16.15 -15.85 11.85
CA SER A 133 17.35 -15.73 12.68
C SER A 133 18.65 -15.89 11.89
N ARG A 134 18.65 -16.74 10.85
CA ARG A 134 19.82 -17.01 10.00
C ARG A 134 20.04 -15.94 8.93
N LEU A 135 18.99 -15.19 8.59
CA LEU A 135 19.03 -14.13 7.59
C LEU A 135 19.75 -12.86 8.07
N LEU A 136 19.97 -12.70 9.38
CA LEU A 136 20.63 -11.53 9.94
C LEU A 136 22.14 -11.58 9.65
N GLY A 137 22.71 -10.52 9.06
CA GLY A 137 24.15 -10.47 8.78
C GLY A 137 24.63 -11.33 7.61
N ILE A 138 23.72 -11.88 6.80
CA ILE A 138 24.09 -12.84 5.75
C ILE A 138 24.42 -12.17 4.41
N ARG A 139 24.09 -10.89 4.23
CA ARG A 139 24.19 -10.14 2.96
C ARG A 139 25.49 -10.35 2.19
N ASP A 140 26.65 -10.19 2.83
CA ASP A 140 27.94 -10.29 2.14
C ASP A 140 28.19 -11.70 1.58
N ALA A 141 27.78 -12.74 2.31
CA ALA A 141 27.85 -14.12 1.83
C ALA A 141 26.73 -14.43 0.82
N TRP A 142 25.56 -13.82 1.01
CA TRP A 142 24.37 -13.98 0.16
C TRP A 142 24.61 -13.46 -1.27
N ASP A 143 25.13 -12.25 -1.38
CA ASP A 143 25.32 -11.56 -2.66
C ASP A 143 26.62 -11.98 -3.38
N SER A 144 27.56 -12.65 -2.68
CA SER A 144 28.83 -13.08 -3.27
C SER A 144 28.64 -14.23 -4.28
N PRO A 145 29.03 -14.05 -5.56
CA PRO A 145 29.01 -15.12 -6.56
C PRO A 145 30.06 -16.22 -6.33
N ALA A 146 31.07 -15.94 -5.48
CA ALA A 146 32.14 -16.87 -5.18
C ALA A 146 31.70 -17.98 -4.20
N VAL A 147 30.67 -17.72 -3.39
CA VAL A 147 30.15 -18.66 -2.40
C VAL A 147 29.10 -19.55 -3.07
N ASN A 148 29.34 -20.87 -3.09
CA ASN A 148 28.41 -21.83 -3.69
C ASN A 148 27.96 -22.94 -2.73
N ASP A 149 28.35 -22.80 -1.47
CA ASP A 149 28.17 -23.74 -0.37
C ASP A 149 27.56 -23.04 0.85
N LEU A 150 26.66 -22.06 0.63
CA LEU A 150 26.07 -21.32 1.73
C LEU A 150 25.05 -22.18 2.47
N ARG A 151 25.31 -22.46 3.75
CA ARG A 151 24.43 -23.29 4.59
C ARG A 151 23.19 -22.57 5.07
N ASP A 152 22.04 -23.18 4.77
CA ASP A 152 20.74 -22.82 5.33
C ASP A 152 20.59 -23.32 6.78
N SER A 153 19.39 -23.17 7.35
CA SER A 153 19.13 -23.56 8.74
C SER A 153 18.87 -25.07 8.91
N TYR A 154 18.59 -25.78 7.82
CA TYR A 154 18.43 -27.23 7.78
C TYR A 154 19.75 -27.96 7.49
N GLY A 155 20.83 -27.22 7.20
CA GLY A 155 22.14 -27.75 6.89
C GLY A 155 22.35 -28.12 5.42
N GLN A 156 21.52 -27.60 4.51
CA GLN A 156 21.69 -27.76 3.06
C GLN A 156 22.62 -26.68 2.53
N ASP A 157 23.49 -27.04 1.59
CA ASP A 157 24.40 -26.13 0.91
C ASP A 157 23.71 -25.54 -0.35
N TRP A 158 23.66 -24.21 -0.45
CA TRP A 158 23.00 -23.51 -1.54
C TRP A 158 23.99 -22.84 -2.50
N THR A 159 23.78 -23.04 -3.80
CA THR A 159 24.56 -22.36 -4.85
C THR A 159 24.09 -20.90 -5.04
N TYR A 160 24.90 -20.07 -5.69
CA TYR A 160 24.52 -18.69 -6.00
C TYR A 160 23.24 -18.60 -6.86
N GLU A 161 23.12 -19.44 -7.88
CA GLU A 161 21.93 -19.43 -8.76
C GLU A 161 20.64 -19.83 -8.03
N GLN A 162 20.72 -20.82 -7.14
CA GLN A 162 19.57 -21.25 -6.33
C GLN A 162 19.09 -20.13 -5.39
N ARG A 163 20.04 -19.44 -4.74
CA ARG A 163 19.75 -18.28 -3.88
C ARG A 163 19.15 -17.13 -4.68
N ARG A 164 19.69 -16.86 -5.86
CA ARG A 164 19.15 -15.83 -6.75
C ARG A 164 17.71 -16.13 -7.17
N ASN A 165 17.38 -17.37 -7.50
CA ASN A 165 16.01 -17.77 -7.83
C ASN A 165 15.07 -17.63 -6.63
N LEU A 166 15.55 -17.96 -5.42
CA LEU A 166 14.81 -17.76 -4.18
C LEU A 166 14.56 -16.27 -3.89
N ASP A 167 15.55 -15.40 -4.13
CA ASP A 167 15.39 -13.94 -3.99
C ASP A 167 14.29 -13.41 -4.90
N LEU A 168 14.25 -13.86 -6.16
CA LEU A 168 13.20 -13.45 -7.09
C LEU A 168 11.81 -13.89 -6.59
N ALA A 169 11.70 -15.09 -6.04
CA ALA A 169 10.45 -15.59 -5.44
C ALA A 169 10.04 -14.80 -4.19
N ALA A 170 11.00 -14.49 -3.32
CA ALA A 170 10.77 -13.72 -2.11
C ALA A 170 10.39 -12.25 -2.43
N GLN A 171 11.03 -11.64 -3.44
CA GLN A 171 10.69 -10.31 -3.94
C GLN A 171 9.30 -10.27 -4.57
N SER A 172 8.96 -11.27 -5.39
CA SER A 172 7.59 -11.45 -5.90
C SER A 172 6.56 -11.58 -4.76
N ALA A 173 6.91 -12.24 -3.65
CA ALA A 173 6.00 -12.45 -2.52
C ALA A 173 5.78 -11.16 -1.73
N TYR A 174 6.85 -10.38 -1.53
CA TYR A 174 6.76 -9.04 -0.95
C TYR A 174 5.93 -8.11 -1.84
N PHE A 175 6.10 -8.16 -3.16
CA PHE A 175 5.29 -7.42 -4.14
C PHE A 175 3.80 -7.77 -4.03
N ILE A 176 3.44 -9.06 -4.00
CA ILE A 176 2.05 -9.50 -3.76
C ILE A 176 1.55 -8.98 -2.42
N GLY A 177 2.40 -9.03 -1.38
CA GLY A 177 2.08 -8.53 -0.07
C GLY A 177 1.64 -7.07 -0.10
N ILE A 178 2.43 -6.20 -0.74
CA ILE A 178 2.06 -4.79 -0.95
C ILE A 178 0.73 -4.68 -1.68
N VAL A 179 0.54 -5.38 -2.81
CA VAL A 179 -0.71 -5.29 -3.61
C VAL A 179 -1.93 -5.66 -2.75
N ILE A 180 -1.85 -6.74 -1.96
CA ILE A 180 -2.96 -7.19 -1.10
C ILE A 180 -3.25 -6.16 0.00
N THR A 181 -2.22 -5.70 0.71
CA THR A 181 -2.41 -4.75 1.81
C THR A 181 -2.80 -3.37 1.31
N GLN A 182 -2.41 -2.98 0.08
CA GLN A 182 -2.84 -1.76 -0.58
C GLN A 182 -4.34 -1.75 -0.88
N ILE A 183 -4.95 -2.90 -1.17
CA ILE A 183 -6.41 -2.98 -1.29
C ILE A 183 -7.07 -2.57 0.04
N GLY A 184 -6.47 -2.96 1.18
CA GLY A 184 -6.94 -2.56 2.50
C GLY A 184 -6.78 -1.06 2.75
N ASN A 185 -5.65 -0.49 2.31
CA ASN A 185 -5.37 0.94 2.38
C ASN A 185 -6.34 1.76 1.51
N LEU A 186 -6.63 1.29 0.28
CA LEU A 186 -7.59 1.88 -0.66
C LEU A 186 -8.99 1.96 -0.03
N LEU A 187 -9.49 0.82 0.46
CA LEU A 187 -10.79 0.72 1.11
C LEU A 187 -10.84 1.57 2.40
N GLY A 188 -9.77 1.52 3.20
CA GLY A 188 -9.60 2.28 4.44
C GLY A 188 -9.72 3.80 4.24
N ASN A 189 -9.06 4.31 3.21
CA ASN A 189 -8.98 5.73 2.88
C ASN A 189 -10.15 6.25 2.03
N LYS A 190 -11.03 5.37 1.54
CA LYS A 190 -12.24 5.77 0.79
C LYS A 190 -13.06 6.81 1.55
N THR A 191 -13.17 6.62 2.87
CA THR A 191 -13.95 7.48 3.77
C THR A 191 -13.06 8.04 4.87
N ALA A 192 -13.09 9.35 5.07
CA ALA A 192 -12.34 10.03 6.12
C ALA A 192 -13.00 9.84 7.50
N ARG A 193 -14.34 9.81 7.55
CA ARG A 193 -15.11 9.75 8.79
C ARG A 193 -16.21 8.67 8.83
N GLN A 194 -16.84 8.39 7.69
CA GLN A 194 -17.93 7.41 7.62
C GLN A 194 -17.43 5.96 7.67
N SER A 195 -18.31 5.03 8.04
CA SER A 195 -18.01 3.59 7.95
C SER A 195 -17.88 3.16 6.49
N ILE A 196 -17.01 2.20 6.21
CA ILE A 196 -16.99 1.49 4.93
C ILE A 196 -18.26 0.63 4.76
N PHE A 197 -18.84 0.14 5.87
CA PHE A 197 -20.01 -0.75 5.87
C PHE A 197 -21.36 -0.03 5.78
N ASP A 198 -21.37 1.30 5.88
CA ASP A 198 -22.57 2.07 5.55
C ASP A 198 -22.84 1.98 4.04
N LYS A 199 -24.01 2.43 3.54
CA LYS A 199 -24.50 2.31 2.13
C LYS A 199 -23.53 2.78 1.02
N SER A 200 -22.33 3.25 1.37
CA SER A 200 -21.26 3.73 0.50
C SER A 200 -20.38 2.62 -0.12
N PHE A 201 -20.36 1.38 0.41
CA PHE A 201 -19.42 0.34 -0.06
C PHE A 201 -19.45 0.15 -1.58
N PHE A 202 -20.63 -0.11 -2.17
CA PHE A 202 -20.80 -0.35 -3.61
C PHE A 202 -21.06 0.89 -4.46
N ARG A 203 -21.00 2.10 -3.87
CA ARG A 203 -21.35 3.34 -4.58
C ARG A 203 -20.31 3.71 -5.64
N ASN A 204 -19.03 3.47 -5.38
CA ASN A 204 -17.93 3.72 -6.31
C ASN A 204 -17.55 2.42 -7.03
N LYS A 205 -18.23 2.14 -8.15
CA LYS A 205 -17.95 0.96 -9.00
C LYS A 205 -16.56 1.01 -9.64
N LEU A 206 -16.05 2.21 -9.91
CA LEU A 206 -14.73 2.40 -10.51
C LEU A 206 -13.63 1.93 -9.56
N MET A 207 -13.76 2.25 -8.26
CA MET A 207 -12.82 1.76 -7.24
C MET A 207 -12.81 0.23 -7.15
N LEU A 208 -13.98 -0.42 -7.22
CA LEU A 208 -14.03 -1.90 -7.25
C LEU A 208 -13.35 -2.47 -8.50
N LEU A 209 -13.58 -1.87 -9.67
CA LEU A 209 -12.93 -2.27 -10.91
C LEU A 209 -11.40 -2.07 -10.84
N SER A 210 -10.93 -1.03 -10.14
CA SER A 210 -9.49 -0.80 -9.94
C SER A 210 -8.82 -1.88 -9.09
N ILE A 211 -9.53 -2.46 -8.11
CA ILE A 211 -9.02 -3.58 -7.31
C ILE A 211 -8.84 -4.82 -8.19
N ILE A 212 -9.85 -5.13 -9.02
CA ILE A 212 -9.79 -6.25 -9.96
C ILE A 212 -8.66 -6.03 -10.96
N PHE A 213 -8.50 -4.80 -11.47
CA PHE A 213 -7.40 -4.45 -12.36
C PHE A 213 -6.04 -4.61 -11.69
N ALA A 214 -5.86 -4.14 -10.44
CA ALA A 214 -4.59 -4.26 -9.73
C ALA A 214 -4.19 -5.72 -9.49
N ILE A 215 -5.14 -6.56 -9.06
CA ILE A 215 -4.89 -8.01 -8.90
C ILE A 215 -4.62 -8.67 -10.25
N GLY A 216 -5.41 -8.34 -11.28
CA GLY A 216 -5.25 -8.88 -12.63
C GLY A 216 -3.89 -8.52 -13.22
N LEU A 217 -3.43 -7.28 -13.03
CA LEU A 217 -2.12 -6.82 -13.46
C LEU A 217 -1.01 -7.53 -12.66
N ALA A 218 -1.14 -7.68 -11.34
CA ALA A 218 -0.18 -8.43 -10.54
C ALA A 218 -0.04 -9.89 -11.02
N CYS A 219 -1.16 -10.57 -11.30
CA CYS A 219 -1.15 -11.91 -11.89
C CYS A 219 -0.51 -11.92 -13.28
N PHE A 220 -0.83 -10.95 -14.13
CA PHE A 220 -0.26 -10.80 -15.47
C PHE A 220 1.27 -10.65 -15.43
N LEU A 221 1.79 -9.84 -14.48
CA LEU A 221 3.21 -9.62 -14.31
C LEU A 221 3.96 -10.85 -13.78
N LEU A 222 3.34 -11.66 -12.91
CA LEU A 222 4.00 -12.78 -12.22
C LEU A 222 3.93 -14.12 -12.94
N TYR A 223 2.90 -14.36 -13.76
CA TYR A 223 2.66 -15.67 -14.36
C TYR A 223 3.00 -15.75 -15.84
N ILE A 224 3.35 -14.63 -16.49
CA ILE A 224 3.78 -14.62 -17.89
C ILE A 224 5.30 -14.77 -17.96
N PRO A 225 5.82 -15.87 -18.57
CA PRO A 225 7.26 -16.16 -18.57
C PRO A 225 8.12 -15.04 -19.19
N SER A 226 7.64 -14.42 -20.27
CA SER A 226 8.36 -13.34 -20.96
C SER A 226 8.52 -12.09 -20.08
N LEU A 227 7.52 -11.80 -19.23
CA LEU A 227 7.57 -10.66 -18.30
C LEU A 227 8.41 -10.99 -17.08
N ASN A 228 8.33 -12.23 -16.57
CA ASN A 228 9.16 -12.70 -15.46
C ASN A 228 10.65 -12.53 -15.75
N GLN A 229 11.09 -12.91 -16.96
CA GLN A 229 12.48 -12.74 -17.40
C GLN A 229 12.86 -11.26 -17.56
N ALA A 230 11.96 -10.44 -18.12
CA ALA A 230 12.23 -9.02 -18.33
C ALA A 230 12.26 -8.20 -17.03
N LEU A 231 11.40 -8.54 -16.06
CA LEU A 231 11.20 -7.76 -14.85
C LEU A 231 11.93 -8.32 -13.63
N ASN A 232 12.63 -9.45 -13.78
CA ASN A 232 13.23 -10.19 -12.67
C ASN A 232 12.17 -10.52 -11.60
N LEU A 233 11.10 -11.19 -12.03
CA LEU A 233 10.04 -11.70 -11.17
C LEU A 233 10.00 -13.23 -11.28
N ALA A 234 9.66 -13.90 -10.19
CA ALA A 234 9.39 -15.34 -10.20
C ALA A 234 7.90 -15.63 -9.99
N PRO A 235 7.37 -16.69 -10.62
CA PRO A 235 6.01 -17.13 -10.41
C PRO A 235 5.86 -17.69 -9.00
N ASN A 236 4.88 -17.19 -8.26
CA ASN A 236 4.65 -17.57 -6.88
C ASN A 236 3.54 -18.61 -6.74
N ARG A 237 3.71 -19.50 -5.77
CA ARG A 237 2.67 -20.46 -5.37
C ARG A 237 1.46 -19.69 -4.83
N PHE A 238 0.26 -20.21 -5.07
CA PHE A 238 -0.98 -19.60 -4.56
C PHE A 238 -0.95 -19.42 -3.03
N LEU A 239 -0.34 -20.37 -2.30
CA LEU A 239 -0.17 -20.29 -0.85
C LEU A 239 0.56 -19.02 -0.39
N TRP A 240 1.49 -18.49 -1.18
CA TRP A 240 2.26 -17.29 -0.83
C TRP A 240 1.47 -15.98 -0.98
N TRP A 241 0.23 -16.04 -1.50
CA TRP A 241 -0.70 -14.90 -1.48
C TRP A 241 -1.39 -14.74 -0.12
N LEU A 242 -1.55 -15.85 0.63
CA LEU A 242 -2.34 -15.87 1.87
C LEU A 242 -1.69 -15.14 3.06
N PRO A 243 -0.36 -15.14 3.27
CA PRO A 243 0.29 -14.54 4.44
C PRO A 243 -0.07 -13.06 4.68
N SER A 244 -0.38 -12.32 3.62
CA SER A 244 -0.68 -10.88 3.68
C SER A 244 -2.15 -10.57 3.96
N ILE A 245 -3.05 -11.55 3.84
CA ILE A 245 -4.50 -11.38 4.05
C ILE A 245 -4.83 -10.98 5.50
N PRO A 246 -4.24 -11.59 6.55
CA PRO A 246 -4.47 -11.14 7.92
C PRO A 246 -4.13 -9.67 8.16
N PHE A 247 -3.05 -9.18 7.54
CA PHE A 247 -2.63 -7.78 7.65
C PHE A 247 -3.58 -6.83 6.90
N PHE A 248 -4.10 -7.25 5.75
CA PHE A 248 -5.18 -6.57 5.06
C PHE A 248 -6.43 -6.43 5.94
N LEU A 249 -6.88 -7.52 6.57
CA LEU A 249 -8.03 -7.49 7.48
C LEU A 249 -7.76 -6.62 8.72
N TYR A 250 -6.56 -6.71 9.27
CA TYR A 250 -6.14 -5.90 10.40
C TYR A 250 -6.12 -4.41 10.04
N LEU A 251 -5.62 -4.04 8.87
CA LEU A 251 -5.62 -2.66 8.38
C LEU A 251 -7.04 -2.10 8.21
N LEU A 252 -7.99 -2.92 7.72
CA LEU A 252 -9.40 -2.55 7.64
C LEU A 252 -10.01 -2.35 9.03
N ALA A 253 -9.80 -3.31 9.94
CA ALA A 253 -10.28 -3.21 11.32
C ALA A 253 -9.72 -1.97 12.01
N PHE A 254 -8.42 -1.72 11.87
CA PHE A 254 -7.74 -0.54 12.41
C PHE A 254 -8.38 0.76 11.92
N ASN A 255 -8.63 0.89 10.61
CA ASN A 255 -9.26 2.07 10.04
C ASN A 255 -10.71 2.25 10.48
N GLU A 256 -11.47 1.17 10.60
CA GLU A 256 -12.86 1.23 11.06
C GLU A 256 -12.95 1.59 12.54
N ILE A 257 -12.09 1.02 13.39
CA ILE A 257 -11.99 1.37 14.81
C ILE A 257 -11.62 2.86 14.94
N ARG A 258 -10.63 3.33 14.18
CA ARG A 258 -10.25 4.75 14.13
C ARG A 258 -11.45 5.64 13.81
N LYS A 259 -12.20 5.33 12.75
CA LYS A 259 -13.37 6.11 12.33
C LYS A 259 -14.53 6.02 13.31
N PHE A 260 -14.71 4.87 13.96
CA PHE A 260 -15.69 4.71 15.04
C PHE A 260 -15.39 5.67 16.21
N PHE A 261 -14.14 5.76 16.66
CA PHE A 261 -13.75 6.71 17.71
C PHE A 261 -13.95 8.17 17.31
N ILE A 262 -13.67 8.53 16.04
CA ILE A 262 -13.90 9.88 15.51
C ILE A 262 -15.40 10.23 15.52
N ARG A 263 -16.28 9.27 15.23
CA ARG A 263 -17.73 9.48 15.23
C ARG A 263 -18.30 9.58 16.65
N LYS A 264 -17.91 8.67 17.54
CA LYS A 264 -18.47 8.56 18.90
C LYS A 264 -17.97 9.64 19.86
N PHE A 265 -16.74 10.14 19.68
CA PHE A 265 -16.12 11.12 20.58
C PHE A 265 -15.60 12.35 19.83
N PRO A 266 -16.48 13.19 19.26
CA PRO A 266 -16.06 14.41 18.58
C PRO A 266 -15.35 15.35 19.56
N GLY A 267 -14.11 15.74 19.24
CA GLY A 267 -13.36 16.77 19.97
C GLY A 267 -12.44 16.28 21.09
N ARG A 268 -12.44 14.99 21.44
CA ARG A 268 -11.46 14.39 22.38
C ARG A 268 -10.13 14.11 21.70
N PHE A 269 -9.06 13.97 22.49
CA PHE A 269 -7.67 13.78 22.03
C PHE A 269 -7.51 12.75 20.88
N PRO A 270 -8.16 11.56 20.89
CA PRO A 270 -8.05 10.60 19.78
C PRO A 270 -8.59 11.17 18.47
N SER A 271 -9.76 11.82 18.50
CA SER A 271 -10.41 12.37 17.31
C SER A 271 -9.62 13.51 16.66
N ARG A 272 -8.88 14.30 17.45
CA ARG A 272 -8.09 15.45 16.97
C ARG A 272 -6.76 15.07 16.31
N GLN A 273 -6.21 13.91 16.66
CA GLN A 273 -4.97 13.39 16.06
C GLN A 273 -5.22 12.47 14.88
N LEU A 274 -6.36 11.75 14.89
CA LEU A 274 -6.68 10.71 13.90
C LEU A 274 -7.50 11.19 12.70
N THR A 275 -7.79 12.50 12.59
CA THR A 275 -8.48 13.12 11.45
C THR A 275 -7.52 13.93 10.59
N PHE A 276 -7.72 13.86 9.27
CA PHE A 276 -6.97 14.64 8.27
C PHE A 276 -7.90 15.26 7.23
#